data_AF-A0AAX2IAM1-F1
#
_entry.id   AF-A0AAX2IAM1-F1
#
_cell.length_a   1.000
_cell.length_b   1.000
_cell.length_c   1.000
_cell.angle_alpha   90.00
_cell.angle_beta   90.00
_cell.angle_gamma   90.00
#
_symmetry.space_group_name_H-M   'P 1'
#
loop_
_entity.id
_entity.type
_entity.pdbx_description
1 polymer ?
#
loop_
_entity_poly.entity_id
_entity_poly.type
_entity_poly.pdbx_seq_one_letter_code
_entity_poly.pdbx_strand_id
1 'polypeptide(L)'
;MYRKFIHNCTKLDFRIFWSDYTFAAEKMNCKMRTIVLISCASKKANAATTAEQLYTSPLFKKNLAHAKKLNPDAIYILSAKHYLLPLDKVIEPYNQRVSNKKAENKAWGAKVIEHLKKVADLQNDKFIILAGKDYVKSLKGSLKNVELPFEGVKGNGEMLQILNEEEEKQWVAEQKLMGAELQKISKRIAALNSTTVASETFLSALHDFFNTLRRFSYPYQKKRGKKWIVPRNGIYVFFEKGEIYTNPQGYSQDRIVRVGIHTKDSDKDSQRGNKLFSRLDQHFRGNMKASSFRKYVGNSLQNKAKHSITDIEKEVSNYMKENFSFVVFEVETQNEREFWENKLISTLGQAGKNGIIKSSNNWLGKHSSNPNVKASGLWQDDDMNGLPLTLAELQQLLQIIQQSNAKYKL
;
A
#
# COMPACT_ATOMS: atom_id res chain seq x y z
N MET A 1 -28.03 59.95 1.26
CA MET A 1 -28.01 61.35 0.79
C MET A 1 -27.72 61.33 -0.71
N TYR A 2 -28.69 61.81 -1.50
CA TYR A 2 -28.62 62.21 -2.91
C TYR A 2 -28.23 61.23 -4.04
N ARG A 3 -29.29 60.85 -4.79
CA ARG A 3 -29.35 60.56 -6.23
C ARG A 3 -28.80 61.71 -7.09
N LYS A 4 -28.28 61.39 -8.29
CA LYS A 4 -28.47 62.03 -9.61
C LYS A 4 -27.31 61.60 -10.54
N PHE A 5 -27.40 61.42 -11.86
CA PHE A 5 -28.36 61.84 -12.88
C PHE A 5 -28.31 60.87 -14.08
N ILE A 6 -29.42 60.81 -14.81
CA ILE A 6 -29.67 60.08 -16.05
C ILE A 6 -29.59 61.07 -17.26
N HIS A 7 -29.39 60.52 -18.48
CA HIS A 7 -29.63 61.07 -19.84
C HIS A 7 -28.50 61.94 -20.44
N ASN A 8 -28.07 61.76 -21.70
CA ASN A 8 -28.92 61.85 -22.90
C ASN A 8 -28.27 61.26 -24.17
N CYS A 9 -29.15 60.98 -25.13
CA CYS A 9 -28.97 60.34 -26.42
C CYS A 9 -28.64 61.36 -27.52
N THR A 10 -27.78 61.01 -28.49
CA THR A 10 -27.92 61.45 -29.89
C THR A 10 -27.48 60.33 -30.83
N LYS A 11 -28.43 59.90 -31.66
CA LYS A 11 -28.31 58.95 -32.76
C LYS A 11 -27.49 59.53 -33.91
N LEU A 12 -26.69 58.71 -34.60
CA LEU A 12 -26.70 58.67 -36.07
C LEU A 12 -26.28 57.30 -36.61
N ASP A 13 -27.30 56.64 -37.17
CA ASP A 13 -27.43 55.60 -38.19
C ASP A 13 -26.30 54.63 -38.63
N PHE A 14 -26.65 53.35 -38.43
CA PHE A 14 -26.69 52.23 -39.38
C PHE A 14 -25.46 51.90 -40.24
N ARG A 15 -24.76 50.83 -39.81
CA ARG A 15 -24.57 49.60 -40.60
C ARG A 15 -24.34 48.40 -39.66
N ILE A 16 -25.21 47.42 -39.78
CA ILE A 16 -25.23 46.16 -39.02
C ILE A 16 -24.19 45.22 -39.63
N PHE A 17 -23.24 44.71 -38.84
CA PHE A 17 -22.59 43.44 -39.11
C PHE A 17 -22.23 42.76 -37.79
N TRP A 18 -22.73 41.53 -37.64
CA TRP A 18 -22.38 40.60 -36.56
C TRP A 18 -20.90 40.22 -36.66
N SER A 19 -20.12 40.40 -35.59
CA SER A 19 -18.98 39.54 -35.23
C SER A 19 -18.36 40.03 -33.92
N ASP A 20 -17.70 39.11 -33.22
CA ASP A 20 -16.73 39.34 -32.14
C ASP A 20 -17.26 39.36 -30.70
N TYR A 21 -18.07 38.34 -30.38
CA TYR A 21 -17.88 37.65 -29.10
C TYR A 21 -16.92 36.48 -29.34
N THR A 22 -15.62 36.75 -29.27
CA THR A 22 -14.61 35.72 -29.12
C THR A 22 -14.77 35.11 -27.73
N PHE A 23 -15.57 34.05 -27.67
CA PHE A 23 -15.45 33.00 -26.66
C PHE A 23 -13.98 32.58 -26.68
N ALA A 24 -13.20 33.06 -25.72
CA ALA A 24 -11.97 32.43 -25.33
C ALA A 24 -12.35 31.07 -24.75
N ALA A 25 -12.50 30.08 -25.64
CA ALA A 25 -12.41 28.70 -25.29
C ALA A 25 -11.06 28.56 -24.58
N GLU A 26 -11.10 28.53 -23.24
CA GLU A 26 -10.05 27.89 -22.47
C GLU A 26 -9.77 26.58 -23.18
N LYS A 27 -8.59 26.49 -23.80
CA LYS A 27 -8.05 25.22 -24.24
C LYS A 27 -7.94 24.39 -22.97
N MET A 28 -8.99 23.61 -22.67
CA MET A 28 -8.88 22.45 -21.82
C MET A 28 -7.72 21.67 -22.42
N ASN A 29 -6.59 21.72 -21.74
CA ASN A 29 -5.46 20.88 -22.04
C ASN A 29 -5.95 19.46 -21.74
N CYS A 30 -6.60 18.84 -22.73
CA CYS A 30 -7.16 17.49 -22.62
C CYS A 30 -5.97 16.55 -22.64
N LYS A 31 -5.31 16.45 -21.49
CA LYS A 31 -4.23 15.50 -21.27
C LYS A 31 -4.79 14.13 -21.61
N MET A 32 -4.19 13.47 -22.60
CA MET A 32 -4.50 12.09 -22.95
C MET A 32 -4.50 11.23 -21.69
N ARG A 33 -5.65 10.63 -21.35
CA ARG A 33 -5.74 9.76 -20.18
C ARG A 33 -5.35 8.35 -20.54
N THR A 34 -4.80 7.62 -19.58
CA THR A 34 -4.57 6.19 -19.65
C THR A 34 -5.69 5.46 -18.92
N ILE A 35 -6.43 4.62 -19.65
CA ILE A 35 -7.55 3.84 -19.14
C ILE A 35 -7.22 2.35 -19.27
N VAL A 36 -7.28 1.63 -18.15
CA VAL A 36 -7.03 0.18 -18.13
C VAL A 36 -8.35 -0.58 -18.06
N LEU A 37 -8.54 -1.54 -18.95
CA LEU A 37 -9.70 -2.41 -19.01
C LEU A 37 -9.30 -3.82 -18.58
N ILE A 38 -9.91 -4.36 -17.53
CA ILE A 38 -9.61 -5.71 -17.02
C ILE A 38 -10.81 -6.65 -17.21
N SER A 39 -10.57 -7.91 -17.57
CA SER A 39 -11.66 -8.90 -17.71
C SER A 39 -12.27 -9.27 -16.35
N CYS A 40 -13.59 -9.47 -16.31
CA CYS A 40 -14.25 -10.03 -15.14
C CYS A 40 -13.92 -11.53 -14.92
N ALA A 41 -14.24 -12.06 -13.73
CA ALA A 41 -14.01 -13.47 -13.39
C ALA A 41 -15.29 -14.23 -13.00
N SER A 42 -15.25 -15.55 -13.16
CA SER A 42 -16.33 -16.44 -12.71
C SER A 42 -16.42 -16.47 -11.19
N LYS A 43 -15.29 -16.64 -10.50
CA LYS A 43 -15.23 -16.71 -9.03
C LYS A 43 -15.50 -15.34 -8.41
N LYS A 44 -16.55 -15.27 -7.58
CA LYS A 44 -17.04 -14.05 -6.93
C LYS A 44 -17.17 -14.22 -5.41
N ALA A 45 -17.32 -13.13 -4.68
CA ALA A 45 -17.78 -13.12 -3.30
C ALA A 45 -19.25 -13.58 -3.23
N ASN A 46 -19.71 -13.91 -2.02
CA ASN A 46 -21.04 -14.50 -1.80
C ASN A 46 -22.13 -13.45 -1.50
N ALA A 47 -21.77 -12.16 -1.43
CA ALA A 47 -22.66 -11.06 -1.10
C ALA A 47 -22.26 -9.81 -1.87
N ALA A 48 -23.16 -8.82 -1.90
CA ALA A 48 -22.92 -7.52 -2.48
C ALA A 48 -21.64 -6.87 -1.92
N THR A 49 -20.79 -6.39 -2.82
CA THR A 49 -19.61 -5.59 -2.49
C THR A 49 -19.19 -4.78 -3.72
N THR A 50 -18.17 -3.94 -3.60
CA THR A 50 -17.60 -3.20 -4.72
C THR A 50 -17.10 -4.15 -5.80
N ALA A 51 -17.16 -3.74 -7.07
CA ALA A 51 -16.73 -4.56 -8.19
C ALA A 51 -15.25 -5.00 -8.07
N GLU A 52 -14.42 -4.16 -7.46
CA GLU A 52 -13.05 -4.47 -7.06
C GLU A 52 -12.95 -5.71 -6.16
N GLN A 53 -13.79 -5.78 -5.13
CA GLN A 53 -13.76 -6.84 -4.12
C GLN A 53 -14.58 -8.07 -4.53
N LEU A 54 -15.52 -7.91 -5.46
CA LEU A 54 -16.42 -8.98 -5.86
C LEU A 54 -15.64 -10.13 -6.50
N TYR A 55 -14.73 -9.87 -7.43
CA TYR A 55 -14.04 -10.92 -8.18
C TYR A 55 -12.82 -11.46 -7.42
N THR A 56 -12.81 -12.77 -7.15
CA THR A 56 -11.83 -13.37 -6.23
C THR A 56 -10.84 -14.32 -6.89
N SER A 57 -10.88 -14.48 -8.21
CA SER A 57 -9.97 -15.38 -8.93
C SER A 57 -8.51 -14.87 -8.91
N PRO A 58 -7.50 -15.78 -8.94
CA PRO A 58 -6.09 -15.38 -8.95
C PRO A 58 -5.72 -14.46 -10.13
N LEU A 59 -6.21 -14.77 -11.33
CA LEU A 59 -5.95 -13.97 -12.53
C LEU A 59 -6.53 -12.56 -12.43
N PHE A 60 -7.78 -12.42 -11.94
CA PHE A 60 -8.39 -11.11 -11.76
C PHE A 60 -7.58 -10.25 -10.79
N LYS A 61 -7.23 -10.81 -9.62
CA LYS A 61 -6.46 -10.09 -8.61
C LYS A 61 -5.10 -9.62 -9.15
N LYS A 62 -4.43 -10.45 -9.95
CA LYS A 62 -3.14 -10.11 -10.58
C LYS A 62 -3.29 -9.07 -11.68
N ASN A 63 -4.32 -9.17 -12.52
CA ASN A 63 -4.63 -8.13 -13.51
C ASN A 63 -4.93 -6.79 -12.85
N LEU A 64 -5.75 -6.78 -11.79
CA LEU A 64 -6.04 -5.55 -11.06
C LEU A 64 -4.79 -4.96 -10.40
N ALA A 65 -3.95 -5.80 -9.78
CA ALA A 65 -2.70 -5.35 -9.17
C ALA A 65 -1.72 -4.79 -10.23
N HIS A 66 -1.60 -5.46 -11.38
CA HIS A 66 -0.80 -4.97 -12.50
C HIS A 66 -1.37 -3.66 -13.05
N ALA A 67 -2.70 -3.57 -13.26
CA ALA A 67 -3.38 -2.36 -13.71
C ALA A 67 -3.11 -1.16 -12.80
N LYS A 68 -3.19 -1.33 -11.48
CA LYS A 68 -2.89 -0.25 -10.52
C LYS A 68 -1.44 0.23 -10.58
N LYS A 69 -0.49 -0.68 -10.85
CA LYS A 69 0.94 -0.34 -10.98
C LYS A 69 1.25 0.51 -12.21
N LEU A 70 0.41 0.44 -13.24
CA LEU A 70 0.53 1.30 -14.42
C LEU A 70 0.17 2.77 -14.13
N ASN A 71 -0.28 3.08 -12.90
CA ASN A 71 -0.75 4.40 -12.46
C ASN A 71 -1.72 5.08 -13.46
N PRO A 72 -2.80 4.38 -13.88
CA PRO A 72 -3.73 4.92 -14.88
C PRO A 72 -4.67 5.96 -14.27
N ASP A 73 -5.26 6.79 -15.13
CA ASP A 73 -6.30 7.74 -14.73
C ASP A 73 -7.61 7.03 -14.34
N ALA A 74 -7.88 5.85 -14.93
CA ALA A 74 -9.04 5.04 -14.57
C ALA A 74 -8.82 3.55 -14.85
N ILE A 75 -9.48 2.70 -14.04
CA ILE A 75 -9.56 1.25 -14.25
C ILE A 75 -11.04 0.85 -14.32
N TYR A 76 -11.41 0.10 -15.35
CA TYR A 76 -12.75 -0.46 -15.49
C TYR A 76 -12.71 -1.97 -15.68
N ILE A 77 -13.73 -2.65 -15.15
CA ILE A 77 -13.94 -4.08 -15.31
C ILE A 77 -14.91 -4.32 -16.47
N LEU A 78 -14.46 -5.10 -17.46
CA LEU A 78 -15.28 -5.62 -18.54
C LEU A 78 -16.16 -6.76 -18.01
N SER A 79 -17.43 -6.44 -17.73
CA SER A 79 -18.42 -7.36 -17.17
C SER A 79 -19.30 -7.97 -18.26
N ALA A 80 -19.48 -9.29 -18.20
CA ALA A 80 -20.44 -9.97 -19.07
C ALA A 80 -21.89 -9.48 -18.90
N LYS A 81 -22.30 -9.13 -17.67
CA LYS A 81 -23.67 -8.69 -17.34
C LYS A 81 -23.82 -7.17 -17.37
N HIS A 82 -22.84 -6.47 -16.81
CA HIS A 82 -22.92 -5.02 -16.57
C HIS A 82 -22.11 -4.19 -17.57
N TYR A 83 -21.47 -4.84 -18.55
CA TYR A 83 -20.65 -4.25 -19.61
C TYR A 83 -19.38 -3.56 -19.09
N LEU A 84 -19.53 -2.39 -18.47
CA LEU A 84 -18.42 -1.59 -17.93
C LEU A 84 -18.72 -1.23 -16.47
N LEU A 85 -17.81 -1.59 -15.57
CA LEU A 85 -17.93 -1.31 -14.13
C LEU A 85 -16.73 -0.50 -13.64
N PRO A 86 -16.93 0.63 -12.97
CA PRO A 86 -15.87 1.22 -12.15
C PRO A 86 -15.62 0.34 -10.91
N LEU A 87 -14.42 0.45 -10.33
CA LEU A 87 -13.96 -0.42 -9.25
C LEU A 87 -14.81 -0.34 -7.97
N ASP A 88 -15.32 0.85 -7.66
CA ASP A 88 -16.06 1.20 -6.44
C ASP A 88 -17.55 0.83 -6.49
N LYS A 89 -18.10 0.54 -7.67
CA LYS A 89 -19.53 0.23 -7.82
C LYS A 89 -19.92 -1.05 -7.08
N VAL A 90 -20.87 -0.94 -6.16
CA VAL A 90 -21.44 -2.09 -5.43
C VAL A 90 -22.36 -2.90 -6.36
N ILE A 91 -22.12 -4.21 -6.45
CA ILE A 91 -22.92 -5.13 -7.27
C ILE A 91 -23.10 -6.50 -6.59
N GLU A 92 -24.22 -7.15 -6.87
CA GLU A 92 -24.52 -8.51 -6.42
C GLU A 92 -23.75 -9.57 -7.24
N PRO A 93 -23.43 -10.75 -6.66
CA PRO A 93 -22.87 -11.85 -7.43
C PRO A 93 -23.83 -12.31 -8.54
N TYR A 94 -23.26 -12.66 -9.69
CA TYR A 94 -24.02 -13.08 -10.86
C TYR A 94 -23.27 -14.17 -11.64
N ASN A 95 -24.02 -14.96 -12.41
CA ASN A 95 -23.48 -16.02 -13.26
C ASN A 95 -23.81 -15.75 -14.73
N GLN A 96 -22.97 -14.94 -15.38
CA GLN A 96 -23.06 -14.65 -16.81
C GLN A 96 -21.66 -14.62 -17.40
N ARG A 97 -21.52 -15.11 -18.63
CA ARG A 97 -20.26 -15.12 -19.39
C ARG A 97 -20.42 -14.31 -20.66
N VAL A 98 -19.33 -13.72 -21.13
CA VAL A 98 -19.28 -13.11 -22.46
C VAL A 98 -19.44 -14.23 -23.48
N SER A 99 -20.39 -14.05 -24.41
CA SER A 99 -20.65 -15.04 -25.46
C SER A 99 -19.51 -15.07 -26.47
N ASN A 100 -19.18 -16.27 -26.96
CA ASN A 100 -18.22 -16.48 -28.05
C ASN A 100 -18.88 -16.40 -29.43
N LYS A 101 -20.22 -16.39 -29.50
CA LYS A 101 -20.96 -16.24 -30.74
C LYS A 101 -20.77 -14.83 -31.30
N LYS A 102 -20.37 -14.74 -32.57
CA LYS A 102 -19.95 -13.48 -33.22
C LYS A 102 -20.97 -12.35 -33.06
N ALA A 103 -22.25 -12.62 -33.29
CA ALA A 103 -23.31 -11.60 -33.22
C ALA A 103 -23.54 -11.10 -31.78
N GLU A 104 -23.68 -12.03 -30.82
CA GLU A 104 -23.87 -11.71 -29.41
C GLU A 104 -22.65 -10.96 -28.82
N ASN A 105 -21.44 -11.39 -29.17
CA ASN A 105 -20.19 -10.74 -28.76
C ASN A 105 -20.07 -9.31 -29.33
N LYS A 106 -20.47 -9.11 -30.59
CA LYS A 106 -20.52 -7.77 -31.22
C LYS A 106 -21.53 -6.86 -30.53
N ALA A 107 -22.72 -7.37 -30.20
CA ALA A 107 -23.74 -6.61 -29.47
C ALA A 107 -23.28 -6.24 -28.06
N TRP A 108 -22.64 -7.17 -27.35
CA TRP A 108 -22.02 -6.91 -26.05
C TRP A 108 -20.94 -5.82 -26.14
N GLY A 109 -20.03 -5.90 -27.12
CA GLY A 109 -18.99 -4.90 -27.32
C GLY A 109 -19.55 -3.52 -27.63
N ALA A 110 -20.62 -3.43 -28.45
CA ALA A 110 -21.29 -2.17 -28.73
C ALA A 110 -21.81 -1.49 -27.44
N LYS A 111 -22.35 -2.26 -26.49
CA LYS A 111 -22.77 -1.74 -25.18
C LYS A 111 -21.61 -1.27 -24.32
N VAL A 112 -20.49 -1.99 -24.33
CA VAL A 112 -19.26 -1.55 -23.64
C VAL A 112 -18.77 -0.21 -24.23
N ILE A 113 -18.72 -0.09 -25.56
CA ILE A 113 -18.32 1.14 -26.24
C ILE A 113 -19.29 2.29 -25.92
N GLU A 114 -20.59 2.04 -25.88
CA GLU A 114 -21.60 3.03 -25.47
C GLU A 114 -21.33 3.55 -24.04
N HIS A 115 -20.95 2.67 -23.12
CA HIS A 115 -20.60 3.06 -21.75
C HIS A 115 -19.25 3.79 -21.68
N LEU A 116 -18.25 3.34 -22.44
CA LEU A 116 -16.94 3.99 -22.48
C LEU A 116 -17.03 5.43 -23.00
N LYS A 117 -17.86 5.71 -24.01
CA LYS A 117 -18.08 7.08 -24.52
C LYS A 117 -18.55 8.07 -23.44
N LYS A 118 -19.15 7.58 -22.35
CA LYS A 118 -19.63 8.43 -21.24
C LYS A 118 -18.51 8.82 -20.27
N VAL A 119 -17.36 8.13 -20.32
CA VAL A 119 -16.28 8.27 -19.33
C VAL A 119 -14.89 8.42 -19.95
N ALA A 120 -14.78 8.26 -21.28
CA ALA A 120 -13.53 8.17 -22.04
C ALA A 120 -13.65 8.83 -23.42
N ASP A 121 -12.57 9.49 -23.86
CA ASP A 121 -12.42 9.93 -25.23
C ASP A 121 -11.79 8.80 -26.05
N LEU A 122 -12.60 8.10 -26.85
CA LEU A 122 -12.16 6.91 -27.60
C LEU A 122 -11.12 7.21 -28.69
N GLN A 123 -10.98 8.48 -29.09
CA GLN A 123 -10.05 8.90 -30.13
C GLN A 123 -8.71 9.40 -29.55
N ASN A 124 -8.74 10.01 -28.36
CA ASN A 124 -7.56 10.60 -27.76
C ASN A 124 -6.99 9.76 -26.61
N ASP A 125 -7.83 9.19 -25.73
CA ASP A 125 -7.37 8.42 -24.57
C ASP A 125 -6.63 7.13 -25.00
N LYS A 126 -5.62 6.75 -24.21
CA LYS A 126 -4.89 5.49 -24.33
C LYS A 126 -5.64 4.39 -23.58
N PHE A 127 -5.87 3.25 -24.22
CA PHE A 127 -6.50 2.07 -23.64
C PHE A 127 -5.52 0.92 -23.51
N ILE A 128 -5.43 0.31 -22.33
CA ILE A 128 -4.67 -0.92 -22.10
C ILE A 128 -5.66 -2.02 -21.74
N ILE A 129 -5.75 -3.07 -22.55
CA ILE A 129 -6.74 -4.15 -22.34
C ILE A 129 -6.05 -5.39 -21.76
N LEU A 130 -6.23 -5.59 -20.45
CA LEU A 130 -5.78 -6.78 -19.72
C LEU A 130 -6.87 -7.85 -19.73
N ALA A 131 -7.19 -8.34 -20.93
CA ALA A 131 -8.24 -9.34 -21.14
C ALA A 131 -7.89 -10.32 -22.27
N GLY A 132 -8.53 -11.49 -22.24
CA GLY A 132 -8.39 -12.48 -23.30
C GLY A 132 -9.08 -12.08 -24.61
N LYS A 133 -8.77 -12.82 -25.67
CA LYS A 133 -9.22 -12.56 -27.06
C LYS A 133 -10.72 -12.32 -27.22
N ASP A 134 -11.57 -13.01 -26.45
CA ASP A 134 -13.03 -12.90 -26.55
C ASP A 134 -13.56 -11.50 -26.15
N TYR A 135 -12.84 -10.82 -25.24
CA TYR A 135 -13.13 -9.44 -24.87
C TYR A 135 -12.56 -8.47 -25.91
N VAL A 136 -11.31 -8.67 -26.32
CA VAL A 136 -10.59 -7.77 -27.23
C VAL A 136 -11.27 -7.68 -28.60
N LYS A 137 -11.75 -8.80 -29.13
CA LYS A 137 -12.30 -8.91 -30.49
C LYS A 137 -13.43 -7.92 -30.78
N SER A 138 -14.28 -7.61 -29.81
CA SER A 138 -15.41 -6.70 -29.99
C SER A 138 -15.11 -5.24 -29.67
N LEU A 139 -13.92 -4.95 -29.11
CA LEU A 139 -13.54 -3.60 -28.64
C LEU A 139 -12.44 -2.97 -29.49
N LYS A 140 -11.42 -3.74 -29.91
CA LYS A 140 -10.19 -3.22 -30.55
C LYS A 140 -10.47 -2.28 -31.73
N GLY A 141 -11.47 -2.59 -32.57
CA GLY A 141 -11.80 -1.78 -33.75
C GLY A 141 -12.51 -0.45 -33.46
N SER A 142 -12.96 -0.20 -32.22
CA SER A 142 -13.66 1.04 -31.83
C SER A 142 -12.79 1.98 -30.99
N LEU A 143 -11.54 1.62 -30.72
CA LEU A 143 -10.61 2.35 -29.86
C LEU A 143 -9.36 2.67 -30.67
N LYS A 144 -8.92 3.94 -30.68
CA LYS A 144 -7.81 4.37 -31.54
C LYS A 144 -6.43 4.01 -30.99
N ASN A 145 -6.20 4.27 -29.69
CA ASN A 145 -4.90 4.10 -29.06
C ASN A 145 -4.93 2.88 -28.11
N VAL A 146 -4.71 1.66 -28.62
CA VAL A 146 -4.87 0.42 -27.85
C VAL A 146 -3.54 -0.33 -27.67
N GLU A 147 -3.23 -0.68 -26.42
CA GLU A 147 -2.18 -1.61 -26.04
C GLU A 147 -2.79 -2.94 -25.58
N LEU A 148 -2.22 -4.05 -26.05
CA LEU A 148 -2.69 -5.41 -25.77
C LEU A 148 -1.56 -6.26 -25.17
N PRO A 149 -1.28 -6.16 -23.86
CA PRO A 149 -0.17 -6.89 -23.23
C PRO A 149 -0.26 -8.42 -23.35
N PHE A 150 -1.45 -8.96 -23.63
CA PHE A 150 -1.71 -10.38 -23.80
C PHE A 150 -2.06 -10.77 -25.25
N GLU A 151 -1.69 -9.96 -26.24
CA GLU A 151 -1.84 -10.34 -27.64
C GLU A 151 -0.99 -11.60 -27.94
N GLY A 152 -1.56 -12.56 -28.65
CA GLY A 152 -0.91 -13.85 -28.95
C GLY A 152 -0.97 -14.91 -27.84
N VAL A 153 -1.44 -14.56 -26.63
CA VAL A 153 -1.53 -15.49 -25.50
C VAL A 153 -2.67 -16.51 -25.70
N LYS A 154 -2.41 -17.80 -25.44
CA LYS A 154 -3.34 -18.92 -25.70
C LYS A 154 -4.56 -18.92 -24.79
N GLY A 155 -4.44 -18.39 -23.58
CA GLY A 155 -5.57 -18.29 -22.65
C GLY A 155 -5.21 -17.83 -21.24
N ASN A 156 -6.17 -17.98 -20.32
CA ASN A 156 -6.06 -17.49 -18.94
C ASN A 156 -4.88 -18.06 -18.15
N GLY A 157 -4.47 -19.30 -18.42
CA GLY A 157 -3.34 -19.94 -17.75
C GLY A 157 -2.01 -19.27 -18.09
N GLU A 158 -1.79 -18.97 -19.37
CA GLU A 158 -0.56 -18.33 -19.85
C GLU A 158 -0.53 -16.82 -19.48
N MET A 159 -1.69 -16.13 -19.51
CA MET A 159 -1.77 -14.76 -18.94
C MET A 159 -1.36 -14.72 -17.46
N LEU A 160 -1.86 -15.69 -16.68
CA LEU A 160 -1.48 -15.81 -15.28
C LEU A 160 0.02 -16.10 -15.10
N GLN A 161 0.61 -16.92 -15.98
CA GLN A 161 2.03 -17.21 -15.97
C GLN A 161 2.87 -15.95 -16.26
N ILE A 162 2.53 -15.19 -17.30
CA ILE A 162 3.22 -13.94 -17.65
C ILE A 162 3.21 -12.97 -16.45
N LEU A 163 2.04 -12.77 -15.84
CA LEU A 163 1.91 -11.91 -14.65
C LEU A 163 2.73 -12.43 -13.45
N ASN A 164 2.87 -13.74 -13.29
CA ASN A 164 3.72 -14.32 -12.25
C ASN A 164 5.21 -14.07 -12.53
N GLU A 165 5.63 -14.21 -13.79
CA GLU A 165 7.01 -13.98 -14.22
C GLU A 165 7.39 -12.50 -14.11
N GLU A 166 6.49 -11.58 -14.47
CA GLU A 166 6.68 -10.14 -14.25
C GLU A 166 6.82 -9.80 -12.77
N GLU A 167 5.96 -10.37 -11.92
CA GLU A 167 6.07 -10.20 -10.46
C GLU A 167 7.39 -10.75 -9.92
N GLU A 168 7.89 -11.86 -10.45
CA GLU A 168 9.21 -12.42 -10.09
C GLU A 168 10.35 -11.51 -10.55
N LYS A 169 10.32 -10.99 -11.78
CA LYS A 169 11.33 -10.05 -12.28
C LYS A 169 11.37 -8.78 -11.43
N GLN A 170 10.21 -8.22 -11.11
CA GLN A 170 10.10 -7.05 -10.22
C GLN A 170 10.67 -7.34 -8.84
N TRP A 171 10.31 -8.50 -8.27
CA TRP A 171 10.85 -8.92 -6.99
C TRP A 171 12.37 -9.00 -7.02
N VAL A 172 12.96 -9.71 -8.00
CA VAL A 172 14.41 -9.85 -8.12
C VAL A 172 15.12 -8.49 -8.27
N ALA A 173 14.53 -7.56 -9.03
CA ALA A 173 15.06 -6.21 -9.17
C ALA A 173 15.05 -5.42 -7.84
N GLU A 174 13.94 -5.49 -7.10
CA GLU A 174 13.81 -4.87 -5.77
C GLU A 174 14.85 -5.42 -4.78
N GLN A 175 15.05 -6.73 -4.77
CA GLN A 175 16.06 -7.39 -3.92
C GLN A 175 17.48 -6.93 -4.24
N LYS A 176 17.80 -6.78 -5.54
CA LYS A 176 19.11 -6.27 -5.96
C LYS A 176 19.35 -4.83 -5.49
N LEU A 177 18.35 -3.96 -5.64
CA LEU A 177 18.44 -2.57 -5.21
C LEU A 177 18.61 -2.46 -3.69
N MET A 178 17.76 -3.15 -2.93
CA MET A 178 17.83 -3.19 -1.48
C MET A 178 19.17 -3.76 -0.97
N GLY A 179 19.68 -4.83 -1.58
CA GLY A 179 20.99 -5.38 -1.24
C GLY A 179 22.13 -4.37 -1.44
N ALA A 180 22.07 -3.57 -2.52
CA ALA A 180 23.04 -2.49 -2.75
C ALA A 180 22.92 -1.36 -1.70
N GLU A 181 21.72 -0.99 -1.28
CA GLU A 181 21.51 0.00 -0.22
C GLU A 181 22.00 -0.50 1.15
N LEU A 182 21.68 -1.74 1.54
CA LEU A 182 22.20 -2.34 2.78
C LEU A 182 23.74 -2.44 2.78
N GLN A 183 24.35 -2.67 1.62
CA GLN A 183 25.82 -2.64 1.45
C GLN A 183 26.39 -1.23 1.68
N LYS A 184 25.75 -0.18 1.16
CA LYS A 184 26.16 1.21 1.41
C LYS A 184 26.08 1.56 2.89
N ILE A 185 24.99 1.17 3.56
CA ILE A 185 24.82 1.42 4.99
C ILE A 185 25.87 0.65 5.80
N SER A 186 26.15 -0.60 5.44
CA SER A 186 27.20 -1.41 6.08
C SER A 186 28.57 -0.73 6.04
N LYS A 187 28.98 -0.23 4.87
CA LYS A 187 30.24 0.52 4.71
C LYS A 187 30.29 1.77 5.58
N ARG A 188 29.19 2.51 5.67
CA ARG A 188 29.10 3.70 6.53
C ARG A 188 29.26 3.37 8.01
N ILE A 189 28.65 2.28 8.47
CA ILE A 189 28.72 1.85 9.87
C ILE A 189 30.09 1.27 10.22
N ALA A 190 30.72 0.57 9.28
CA ALA A 190 32.09 0.07 9.45
C ALA A 190 33.12 1.21 9.61
N ALA A 191 32.82 2.40 9.09
CA ALA A 191 33.67 3.59 9.23
C ALA A 191 33.47 4.35 10.55
N LEU A 192 32.58 3.90 11.45
CA LEU A 192 32.34 4.53 12.75
C LEU A 192 33.40 4.10 13.77
N ASN A 193 33.88 5.06 14.58
CA ASN A 193 34.84 4.82 15.66
C ASN A 193 34.11 4.62 17.01
N SER A 194 34.45 3.57 17.74
CA SER A 194 33.74 3.12 18.97
C SER A 194 33.75 4.12 20.13
N THR A 195 34.71 5.05 20.19
CA THR A 195 34.90 5.97 21.32
C THR A 195 34.05 7.25 21.26
N THR A 196 33.30 7.49 20.17
CA THR A 196 32.62 8.80 19.93
C THR A 196 31.21 8.69 19.33
N VAL A 197 30.59 7.51 19.30
CA VAL A 197 29.30 7.34 18.62
C VAL A 197 28.14 7.91 19.45
N ALA A 198 27.55 9.00 18.98
CA ALA A 198 26.34 9.58 19.57
C ALA A 198 25.11 8.66 19.41
N SER A 199 24.15 8.77 20.34
CA SER A 199 22.86 8.07 20.30
C SER A 199 22.09 8.32 18.99
N GLU A 200 22.20 9.51 18.43
CA GLU A 200 21.59 9.91 17.15
C GLU A 200 22.10 9.07 15.96
N THR A 201 23.37 8.64 16.01
CA THR A 201 23.94 7.78 14.95
C THR A 201 23.28 6.41 14.93
N PHE A 202 23.06 5.80 16.11
CA PHE A 202 22.33 4.54 16.22
C PHE A 202 20.89 4.70 15.74
N LEU A 203 20.22 5.78 16.14
CA LEU A 203 18.85 6.08 15.75
C LEU A 203 18.72 6.24 14.24
N SER A 204 19.63 6.99 13.61
CA SER A 204 19.67 7.17 12.17
C SER A 204 19.95 5.85 11.45
N ALA A 205 20.90 5.04 11.94
CA ALA A 205 21.21 3.75 11.34
C ALA A 205 20.02 2.78 11.37
N LEU A 206 19.30 2.71 12.49
CA LEU A 206 18.09 1.89 12.60
C LEU A 206 17.00 2.32 11.62
N HIS A 207 16.75 3.63 11.50
CA HIS A 207 15.77 4.13 10.54
C HIS A 207 16.20 3.86 9.10
N ASP A 208 17.48 4.00 8.77
CA ASP A 208 18.00 3.66 7.45
C ASP A 208 17.79 2.17 7.13
N PHE A 209 18.18 1.27 8.02
CA PHE A 209 18.00 -0.18 7.82
C PHE A 209 16.54 -0.55 7.55
N PHE A 210 15.65 -0.19 8.47
CA PHE A 210 14.29 -0.69 8.43
C PHE A 210 13.42 0.02 7.38
N ASN A 211 13.84 1.21 6.90
CA ASN A 211 13.23 1.83 5.72
C ASN A 211 13.78 1.29 4.39
N THR A 212 14.98 0.69 4.38
CA THR A 212 15.50 -0.02 3.20
C THR A 212 14.83 -1.38 2.99
N LEU A 213 14.37 -2.05 4.05
CA LEU A 213 13.72 -3.36 3.94
C LEU A 213 12.36 -3.30 3.25
N ARG A 214 11.99 -4.39 2.58
CA ARG A 214 10.67 -4.52 1.97
C ARG A 214 9.55 -4.31 2.96
N ARG A 215 8.69 -3.34 2.66
CA ARG A 215 7.50 -3.01 3.44
C ARG A 215 6.33 -3.94 3.12
N PHE A 216 5.66 -4.41 4.17
CA PHE A 216 4.39 -5.13 4.12
C PHE A 216 3.26 -4.26 4.66
N SER A 217 2.14 -4.23 3.94
CA SER A 217 0.91 -3.54 4.34
C SER A 217 -0.29 -4.46 4.14
N TYR A 218 -1.39 -4.21 4.86
CA TYR A 218 -2.60 -5.01 4.68
C TYR A 218 -3.28 -4.70 3.33
N PRO A 219 -3.78 -5.71 2.58
CA PRO A 219 -3.57 -7.14 2.82
C PRO A 219 -2.16 -7.57 2.41
N TYR A 220 -1.42 -8.17 3.34
CA TYR A 220 -0.04 -8.60 3.09
C TYR A 220 0.02 -10.00 2.49
N GLN A 221 1.04 -10.20 1.65
CA GLN A 221 1.37 -11.51 1.11
C GLN A 221 2.33 -12.23 2.05
N LYS A 222 2.03 -13.50 2.35
CA LYS A 222 2.86 -14.35 3.22
C LYS A 222 3.68 -15.41 2.48
N LYS A 223 3.26 -15.69 1.24
CA LYS A 223 3.87 -16.66 0.36
C LYS A 223 3.93 -16.15 -1.07
N ARG A 224 5.00 -16.50 -1.78
CA ARG A 224 5.12 -16.36 -3.24
C ARG A 224 5.11 -17.76 -3.83
N GLY A 225 4.04 -18.09 -4.56
CA GLY A 225 3.70 -19.47 -4.89
C GLY A 225 3.59 -20.34 -3.64
N LYS A 226 4.42 -21.39 -3.54
CA LYS A 226 4.48 -22.28 -2.38
C LYS A 226 5.48 -21.82 -1.30
N LYS A 227 6.37 -20.87 -1.61
CA LYS A 227 7.47 -20.44 -0.73
C LYS A 227 7.00 -19.37 0.26
N TRP A 228 7.35 -19.53 1.54
CA TRP A 228 7.16 -18.47 2.54
C TRP A 228 8.12 -17.32 2.28
N ILE A 229 7.61 -16.10 2.35
CA ILE A 229 8.45 -14.89 2.31
C ILE A 229 8.60 -14.28 3.70
N VAL A 230 7.63 -14.49 4.60
CA VAL A 230 7.77 -14.11 6.01
C VAL A 230 8.56 -15.20 6.74
N PRO A 231 9.60 -14.86 7.54
CA PRO A 231 10.36 -15.84 8.31
C PRO A 231 9.47 -16.62 9.25
N ARG A 232 9.86 -17.85 9.60
CA ARG A 232 9.09 -18.64 10.59
C ARG A 232 9.21 -18.05 11.98
N ASN A 233 10.44 -17.64 12.31
CA ASN A 233 10.79 -16.99 13.55
C ASN A 233 11.45 -15.65 13.26
N GLY A 234 11.18 -14.65 14.08
CA GLY A 234 11.86 -13.37 13.92
C GLY A 234 11.21 -12.19 14.60
N ILE A 235 11.69 -11.01 14.23
CA ILE A 235 11.29 -9.71 14.76
C ILE A 235 10.53 -8.96 13.68
N TYR A 236 9.51 -8.21 14.10
CA TYR A 236 8.78 -7.28 13.25
C TYR A 236 8.99 -5.85 13.73
N VAL A 237 9.04 -4.91 12.78
CA VAL A 237 9.15 -3.47 13.05
C VAL A 237 8.04 -2.76 12.30
N PHE A 238 7.24 -1.98 13.01
CA PHE A 238 6.06 -1.29 12.49
C PHE A 238 6.34 0.20 12.24
N PHE A 239 5.66 0.72 11.23
CA PHE A 239 5.63 2.10 10.79
C PHE A 239 4.17 2.56 10.71
N GLU A 240 3.91 3.82 11.02
CA GLU A 240 2.58 4.42 10.97
C GLU A 240 2.54 5.52 9.91
N LYS A 241 1.53 5.49 9.05
CA LYS A 241 1.31 6.48 8.01
C LYS A 241 1.27 7.89 8.62
N GLY A 242 2.12 8.78 8.12
CA GLY A 242 2.20 10.17 8.58
C GLY A 242 3.17 10.42 9.74
N GLU A 243 3.74 9.36 10.33
CA GLU A 243 4.83 9.51 11.29
C GLU A 243 6.18 9.53 10.57
N ILE A 244 6.89 10.66 10.65
CA ILE A 244 8.14 10.91 9.93
C ILE A 244 9.28 11.11 10.90
N TYR A 245 10.43 10.51 10.58
CA TYR A 245 11.73 10.78 11.20
C TYR A 245 12.59 11.55 10.21
N THR A 246 13.15 12.68 10.63
CA THR A 246 14.15 13.42 9.87
C THR A 246 15.50 13.20 10.53
N ASN A 247 16.44 12.61 9.80
CA ASN A 247 17.78 12.38 10.34
C ASN A 247 18.56 13.71 10.47
N PRO A 248 19.70 13.73 11.19
CA PRO A 248 20.51 14.94 11.35
C PRO A 248 21.00 15.57 10.03
N GLN A 249 20.99 14.81 8.94
CA GLN A 249 21.35 15.30 7.59
C GLN A 249 20.17 15.90 6.82
N GLY A 250 18.96 15.94 7.39
CA GLY A 250 17.76 16.54 6.79
C GLY A 250 16.95 15.59 5.89
N TYR A 251 17.32 14.32 5.80
CA TYR A 251 16.57 13.32 5.05
C TYR A 251 15.39 12.77 5.86
N SER A 252 14.21 12.72 5.25
CA SER A 252 12.97 12.28 5.90
C SER A 252 12.61 10.85 5.50
N GLN A 253 12.21 10.05 6.47
CA GLN A 253 11.83 8.64 6.35
C GLN A 253 10.63 8.32 7.23
N ASP A 254 9.98 7.17 7.02
CA ASP A 254 8.95 6.72 7.95
C ASP A 254 9.58 6.44 9.31
N ARG A 255 8.92 6.92 10.36
CA ARG A 255 9.34 6.72 11.74
C ARG A 255 8.97 5.31 12.21
N ILE A 256 9.90 4.66 12.91
CA ILE A 256 9.60 3.41 13.62
C ILE A 256 8.68 3.71 14.80
N VAL A 257 7.54 3.02 14.87
CA VAL A 257 6.54 3.22 15.92
C VAL A 257 6.38 2.03 16.85
N ARG A 258 6.89 0.84 16.48
CA ARG A 258 6.87 -0.35 17.34
C ARG A 258 7.86 -1.39 16.84
N VAL A 259 8.43 -2.13 17.78
CA VAL A 259 9.21 -3.35 17.52
C VAL A 259 8.48 -4.50 18.19
N GLY A 260 8.55 -5.71 17.68
CA GLY A 260 8.06 -6.82 18.48
C GLY A 260 8.40 -8.20 17.99
N ILE A 261 8.13 -9.18 18.84
CA ILE A 261 8.43 -10.59 18.59
C ILE A 261 7.21 -11.49 18.71
N HIS A 262 7.42 -12.77 18.42
CA HIS A 262 6.59 -13.87 18.93
C HIS A 262 7.38 -14.68 19.97
N THR A 263 6.70 -15.07 21.05
CA THR A 263 7.32 -15.61 22.28
C THR A 263 7.50 -17.13 22.31
N LYS A 264 7.16 -17.86 21.23
CA LYS A 264 7.43 -19.29 21.15
C LYS A 264 7.99 -19.60 19.77
N ASP A 265 9.04 -20.42 19.71
CA ASP A 265 9.62 -20.86 18.45
C ASP A 265 8.61 -21.65 17.63
N SER A 266 8.62 -21.41 16.31
CA SER A 266 7.89 -22.25 15.36
C SER A 266 8.50 -23.64 15.37
N ASP A 267 7.63 -24.64 15.36
CA ASP A 267 8.04 -26.03 15.20
C ASP A 267 8.71 -26.21 13.82
N LYS A 268 9.93 -26.77 13.84
CA LYS A 268 10.77 -26.96 12.65
C LYS A 268 10.20 -28.04 11.73
N ASP A 269 9.53 -29.04 12.30
CA ASP A 269 9.02 -30.22 11.59
C ASP A 269 7.53 -30.09 11.23
N SER A 270 6.84 -29.14 11.86
CA SER A 270 5.43 -28.89 11.57
C SER A 270 5.22 -28.11 10.26
N GLN A 271 4.35 -28.66 9.43
CA GLN A 271 3.70 -27.96 8.33
C GLN A 271 2.64 -26.94 8.83
N ARG A 272 2.27 -26.97 10.13
CA ARG A 272 1.26 -26.08 10.70
C ARG A 272 1.90 -24.81 11.26
N GLY A 273 1.54 -23.69 10.62
CA GLY A 273 1.59 -22.35 11.18
C GLY A 273 2.98 -21.72 11.26
N ASN A 274 3.16 -20.58 10.61
CA ASN A 274 4.28 -19.69 10.85
C ASN A 274 3.91 -18.80 12.05
N LYS A 275 4.63 -18.91 13.19
CA LYS A 275 4.25 -18.20 14.42
C LYS A 275 4.47 -16.69 14.34
N LEU A 276 5.55 -16.24 13.71
CA LEU A 276 5.74 -14.83 13.40
C LEU A 276 4.55 -14.29 12.59
N PHE A 277 4.17 -14.99 11.53
CA PHE A 277 3.02 -14.63 10.71
C PHE A 277 1.71 -14.65 11.51
N SER A 278 1.50 -15.65 12.37
CA SER A 278 0.31 -15.74 13.23
C SER A 278 0.20 -14.52 14.16
N ARG A 279 1.33 -14.11 14.76
CA ARG A 279 1.38 -12.92 15.63
C ARG A 279 1.11 -11.64 14.85
N LEU A 280 1.68 -11.49 13.66
CA LEU A 280 1.38 -10.37 12.76
C LEU A 280 -0.12 -10.34 12.40
N ASP A 281 -0.70 -11.49 12.03
CA ASP A 281 -2.12 -11.58 11.67
C ASP A 281 -3.04 -11.23 12.83
N GLN A 282 -2.66 -11.58 14.06
CA GLN A 282 -3.35 -11.17 15.27
C GLN A 282 -3.36 -9.64 15.47
N HIS A 283 -2.31 -8.92 15.09
CA HIS A 283 -2.31 -7.46 15.14
C HIS A 283 -3.35 -6.84 14.18
N PHE A 284 -3.45 -7.37 12.96
CA PHE A 284 -4.37 -6.82 11.94
C PHE A 284 -5.80 -7.34 12.02
N ARG A 285 -6.02 -8.57 12.49
CA ARG A 285 -7.32 -9.26 12.47
C ARG A 285 -7.81 -9.73 13.83
N GLY A 286 -6.98 -9.69 14.86
CA GLY A 286 -7.35 -10.11 16.21
C GLY A 286 -8.23 -9.08 16.91
N ASN A 287 -8.23 -9.13 18.23
CA ASN A 287 -8.98 -8.22 19.10
C ASN A 287 -8.04 -7.52 20.10
N MET A 288 -8.54 -6.48 20.75
CA MET A 288 -7.83 -5.67 21.75
C MET A 288 -7.41 -6.49 22.97
N LYS A 289 -8.14 -7.56 23.34
CA LYS A 289 -7.77 -8.43 24.46
C LYS A 289 -6.51 -9.25 24.16
N ALA A 290 -6.33 -9.67 22.91
CA ALA A 290 -5.26 -10.56 22.51
C ALA A 290 -3.99 -9.83 22.03
N SER A 291 -4.05 -8.49 21.89
CA SER A 291 -2.94 -7.66 21.45
C SER A 291 -2.88 -6.34 22.21
N SER A 292 -1.84 -6.16 23.02
CA SER A 292 -1.55 -4.89 23.71
C SER A 292 -1.44 -3.72 22.73
N PHE A 293 -0.83 -3.94 21.55
CA PHE A 293 -0.78 -2.95 20.49
C PHE A 293 -2.18 -2.46 20.08
N ARG A 294 -3.10 -3.40 19.80
CA ARG A 294 -4.50 -3.05 19.48
C ARG A 294 -5.20 -2.37 20.66
N LYS A 295 -4.93 -2.81 21.89
CA LYS A 295 -5.45 -2.17 23.11
C LYS A 295 -5.03 -0.70 23.20
N TYR A 296 -3.76 -0.37 22.94
CA TYR A 296 -3.29 1.02 22.99
C TYR A 296 -3.89 1.86 21.87
N VAL A 297 -3.99 1.32 20.65
CA VAL A 297 -4.66 2.01 19.54
C VAL A 297 -6.13 2.28 19.88
N GLY A 298 -6.87 1.27 20.35
CA GLY A 298 -8.29 1.41 20.70
C GLY A 298 -8.53 2.38 21.85
N ASN A 299 -7.77 2.30 22.93
CA ASN A 299 -7.87 3.27 24.02
C ASN A 299 -7.55 4.70 23.53
N SER A 300 -6.59 4.86 22.62
CA SER A 300 -6.24 6.17 22.06
C SER A 300 -7.35 6.73 21.17
N LEU A 301 -7.98 5.90 20.33
CA LEU A 301 -9.16 6.28 19.53
C LEU A 301 -10.30 6.73 20.44
N GLN A 302 -10.58 5.94 21.48
CA GLN A 302 -11.63 6.19 22.45
C GLN A 302 -11.39 7.51 23.20
N ASN A 303 -10.16 7.77 23.63
CA ASN A 303 -9.78 9.01 24.32
C ASN A 303 -9.80 10.23 23.40
N LYS A 304 -9.40 10.07 22.13
CA LYS A 304 -9.43 11.15 21.13
C LYS A 304 -10.85 11.57 20.79
N ALA A 305 -11.77 10.60 20.68
CA ALA A 305 -13.17 10.86 20.34
C ALA A 305 -13.94 11.62 21.42
N LYS A 306 -13.52 11.53 22.70
CA LYS A 306 -14.21 12.12 23.87
C LYS A 306 -15.68 11.65 24.06
N HIS A 307 -16.09 10.61 23.35
CA HIS A 307 -17.39 9.92 23.50
C HIS A 307 -17.20 8.42 23.25
N SER A 308 -18.08 7.57 23.81
CA SER A 308 -18.03 6.12 23.57
C SER A 308 -18.13 5.81 22.08
N ILE A 309 -17.23 4.97 21.57
CA ILE A 309 -17.29 4.46 20.19
C ILE A 309 -18.08 3.15 20.23
N THR A 310 -19.19 3.07 19.48
CA THR A 310 -20.12 1.93 19.51
C THR A 310 -19.45 0.60 19.12
N ASP A 311 -18.60 0.61 18.09
CA ASP A 311 -17.87 -0.58 17.63
C ASP A 311 -16.36 -0.30 17.57
N ILE A 312 -15.75 -0.22 18.75
CA ILE A 312 -14.32 0.09 18.88
C ILE A 312 -13.42 -0.95 18.18
N GLU A 313 -13.81 -2.23 18.15
CA GLU A 313 -13.00 -3.27 17.49
C GLU A 313 -12.99 -3.12 15.97
N LYS A 314 -14.10 -2.70 15.37
CA LYS A 314 -14.14 -2.36 13.95
C LYS A 314 -13.28 -1.14 13.65
N GLU A 315 -13.38 -0.08 14.44
CA GLU A 315 -12.55 1.12 14.27
C GLU A 315 -11.05 0.82 14.43
N VAL A 316 -10.66 0.05 15.45
CA VAL A 316 -9.29 -0.43 15.61
C VAL A 316 -8.87 -1.27 14.41
N SER A 317 -9.73 -2.17 13.93
CA SER A 317 -9.41 -3.01 12.77
C SER A 317 -9.19 -2.20 11.50
N ASN A 318 -9.99 -1.15 11.27
CA ASN A 318 -9.82 -0.25 10.14
C ASN A 318 -8.51 0.54 10.29
N TYR A 319 -8.31 1.17 11.46
CA TYR A 319 -7.10 1.93 11.74
C TYR A 319 -5.85 1.09 11.55
N MET A 320 -5.86 -0.15 12.05
CA MET A 320 -4.72 -1.05 11.96
C MET A 320 -4.35 -1.38 10.51
N LYS A 321 -5.36 -1.62 9.65
CA LYS A 321 -5.17 -2.01 8.25
C LYS A 321 -4.78 -0.84 7.35
N GLU A 322 -5.24 0.36 7.67
CA GLU A 322 -5.06 1.56 6.84
C GLU A 322 -3.79 2.34 7.17
N ASN A 323 -3.35 2.31 8.44
CA ASN A 323 -2.27 3.18 8.90
C ASN A 323 -0.97 2.44 9.20
N PHE A 324 -0.98 1.14 9.45
CA PHE A 324 0.25 0.42 9.77
C PHE A 324 0.80 -0.39 8.60
N SER A 325 2.12 -0.30 8.48
CA SER A 325 2.93 -1.17 7.65
C SER A 325 4.10 -1.70 8.48
N PHE A 326 4.75 -2.77 8.03
CA PHE A 326 5.82 -3.40 8.81
C PHE A 326 6.91 -4.01 7.93
N VAL A 327 8.05 -4.28 8.55
CA VAL A 327 9.13 -5.11 8.01
C VAL A 327 9.41 -6.26 8.97
N VAL A 328 10.06 -7.31 8.47
CA VAL A 328 10.43 -8.49 9.25
C VAL A 328 11.84 -8.93 8.92
N PHE A 329 12.52 -9.51 9.91
CA PHE A 329 13.76 -10.23 9.70
C PHE A 329 13.83 -11.43 10.65
N GLU A 330 14.57 -12.45 10.23
CA GLU A 330 14.71 -13.70 10.96
C GLU A 330 15.65 -13.53 12.16
N VAL A 331 15.20 -14.07 13.29
CA VAL A 331 16.00 -14.36 14.47
C VAL A 331 15.45 -15.67 15.02
N GLU A 332 16.26 -16.71 14.96
CA GLU A 332 15.76 -18.09 15.04
C GLU A 332 15.24 -18.45 16.42
N THR A 333 15.97 -18.07 17.48
CA THR A 333 15.69 -18.50 18.86
C THR A 333 14.91 -17.44 19.64
N GLN A 334 14.11 -17.87 20.60
CA GLN A 334 13.36 -16.97 21.47
C GLN A 334 14.27 -16.03 22.26
N ASN A 335 15.35 -16.55 22.85
CA ASN A 335 16.24 -15.76 23.69
C ASN A 335 16.92 -14.64 22.90
N GLU A 336 17.37 -14.91 21.67
CA GLU A 336 17.94 -13.87 20.81
C GLU A 336 16.88 -12.85 20.39
N ARG A 337 15.64 -13.29 20.14
CA ARG A 337 14.54 -12.36 19.83
C ARG A 337 14.27 -11.40 20.98
N GLU A 338 14.18 -11.90 22.19
CA GLU A 338 13.98 -11.10 23.41
C GLU A 338 15.16 -10.14 23.64
N PHE A 339 16.38 -10.61 23.44
CA PHE A 339 17.59 -9.78 23.51
C PHE A 339 17.53 -8.61 22.51
N TRP A 340 17.31 -8.90 21.22
CA TRP A 340 17.28 -7.87 20.18
C TRP A 340 16.07 -6.95 20.29
N GLU A 341 14.90 -7.47 20.67
CA GLU A 341 13.72 -6.65 20.95
C GLU A 341 14.00 -5.63 22.06
N ASN A 342 14.57 -6.08 23.18
CA ASN A 342 14.92 -5.21 24.29
C ASN A 342 15.94 -4.13 23.89
N LYS A 343 17.00 -4.50 23.15
CA LYS A 343 18.00 -3.55 22.64
C LYS A 343 17.38 -2.49 21.72
N LEU A 344 16.51 -2.91 20.80
CA LEU A 344 15.84 -2.02 19.85
C LEU A 344 14.84 -1.09 20.55
N ILE A 345 14.00 -1.63 21.43
CA ILE A 345 13.01 -0.86 22.20
C ILE A 345 13.71 0.16 23.10
N SER A 346 14.78 -0.25 23.80
CA SER A 346 15.53 0.65 24.68
C SER A 346 16.17 1.79 23.88
N THR A 347 16.82 1.49 22.74
CA THR A 347 17.45 2.51 21.89
C THR A 347 16.44 3.52 21.34
N LEU A 348 15.33 3.04 20.76
CA LEU A 348 14.31 3.91 20.15
C LEU A 348 13.50 4.66 21.22
N GLY A 349 13.14 3.96 22.29
CA GLY A 349 12.27 4.45 23.34
C GLY A 349 12.92 5.53 24.19
N GLN A 350 14.19 5.35 24.58
CA GLN A 350 14.94 6.36 25.31
C GLN A 350 15.17 7.60 24.45
N ALA A 351 15.44 7.45 23.15
CA ALA A 351 15.56 8.58 22.23
C ALA A 351 14.25 9.40 22.18
N GLY A 352 13.10 8.73 22.20
CA GLY A 352 11.78 9.38 22.27
C GLY A 352 11.57 10.11 23.60
N LYS A 353 11.83 9.43 24.73
CA LYS A 353 11.70 10.00 26.08
C LYS A 353 12.59 11.23 26.30
N ASN A 354 13.79 11.22 25.70
CA ASN A 354 14.75 12.33 25.78
C ASN A 354 14.51 13.41 24.72
N GLY A 355 13.46 13.29 23.90
CA GLY A 355 13.08 14.30 22.90
C GLY A 355 14.01 14.38 21.68
N ILE A 356 14.91 13.41 21.50
CA ILE A 356 15.81 13.28 20.34
C ILE A 356 14.99 12.96 19.08
N ILE A 357 13.98 12.10 19.22
CA ILE A 357 12.99 11.81 18.19
C ILE A 357 11.59 12.15 18.68
N LYS A 358 10.81 12.81 17.85
CA LYS A 358 9.48 13.31 18.23
C LYS A 358 8.41 12.69 17.34
N SER A 359 7.29 12.33 17.94
CA SER A 359 6.07 11.96 17.22
C SER A 359 5.40 13.20 16.63
N SER A 360 4.64 13.03 15.54
CA SER A 360 3.93 14.16 14.93
C SER A 360 2.90 14.77 15.88
N ASN A 361 2.49 16.02 15.64
CA ASN A 361 1.48 16.69 16.45
C ASN A 361 0.13 15.96 16.47
N ASN A 362 -0.20 15.27 15.38
CA ASN A 362 -1.47 14.57 15.23
C ASN A 362 -1.39 13.07 15.52
N TRP A 363 -0.23 12.58 16.00
CA TRP A 363 -0.03 11.17 16.28
C TRP A 363 -1.05 10.65 17.28
N LEU A 364 -1.77 9.58 16.92
CA LEU A 364 -2.83 9.01 17.75
C LEU A 364 -2.32 8.58 19.14
N GLY A 365 -1.07 8.10 19.22
CA GLY A 365 -0.45 7.64 20.47
C GLY A 365 -0.40 8.69 21.58
N LYS A 366 -0.50 9.99 21.26
CA LYS A 366 -0.61 11.07 22.25
C LYS A 366 -1.88 11.00 23.11
N HIS A 367 -2.91 10.32 22.62
CA HIS A 367 -4.16 10.07 23.36
C HIS A 367 -4.15 8.75 24.15
N SER A 368 -3.04 8.02 24.16
CA SER A 368 -2.96 6.74 24.86
C SER A 368 -3.16 6.91 26.37
N SER A 369 -3.85 5.93 26.97
CA SER A 369 -3.92 5.81 28.44
C SER A 369 -2.59 5.38 29.04
N ASN A 370 -1.68 4.79 28.26
CA ASN A 370 -0.37 4.37 28.71
C ASN A 370 0.63 5.55 28.64
N PRO A 371 1.23 5.98 29.77
CA PRO A 371 2.21 7.07 29.79
C PRO A 371 3.48 6.75 28.99
N ASN A 372 3.93 5.49 28.96
CA ASN A 372 5.11 5.09 28.19
C ASN A 372 4.89 5.26 26.69
N VAL A 373 3.70 4.95 26.18
CA VAL A 373 3.36 5.20 24.77
C VAL A 373 3.48 6.68 24.42
N LYS A 374 2.97 7.55 25.28
CA LYS A 374 3.00 9.01 25.09
C LYS A 374 4.43 9.56 25.13
N ALA A 375 5.21 9.16 26.13
CA ALA A 375 6.55 9.68 26.36
C ALA A 375 7.58 9.18 25.33
N SER A 376 7.49 7.92 24.93
CA SER A 376 8.47 7.30 24.03
C SER A 376 8.19 7.54 22.54
N GLY A 377 6.96 7.87 22.17
CA GLY A 377 6.57 7.85 20.76
C GLY A 377 6.41 6.45 20.18
N LEU A 378 6.48 5.38 20.98
CA LEU A 378 6.32 3.99 20.54
C LEU A 378 5.03 3.38 21.08
N TRP A 379 4.39 2.51 20.30
CA TRP A 379 3.28 1.69 20.75
C TRP A 379 3.76 0.52 21.61
N GLN A 380 4.43 0.82 22.74
CA GLN A 380 5.01 -0.14 23.68
C GLN A 380 4.65 0.20 25.12
N ASP A 381 4.57 -0.82 25.95
CA ASP A 381 4.35 -0.70 27.39
C ASP A 381 5.62 -0.68 28.22
N ASP A 382 6.66 -1.36 27.77
CA ASP A 382 7.96 -1.43 28.43
C ASP A 382 8.47 -0.04 28.83
N ASP A 383 9.12 0.04 29.99
CA ASP A 383 9.69 1.28 30.51
C ASP A 383 10.93 1.73 29.72
N MET A 384 11.45 0.90 28.82
CA MET A 384 12.59 1.17 27.94
C MET A 384 13.88 1.44 28.73
N ASN A 385 13.99 0.85 29.93
CA ASN A 385 15.11 1.05 30.83
C ASN A 385 16.28 0.08 30.57
N GLY A 386 16.16 -0.76 29.54
CA GLY A 386 17.25 -1.66 29.13
C GLY A 386 18.45 -0.90 28.56
N LEU A 387 19.55 -1.63 28.37
CA LEU A 387 20.74 -1.06 27.74
C LEU A 387 20.49 -0.83 26.25
N PRO A 388 20.75 0.38 25.70
CA PRO A 388 20.73 0.61 24.26
C PRO A 388 21.74 -0.25 23.49
N LEU A 389 21.66 -0.19 22.17
CA LEU A 389 22.63 -0.82 21.27
C LEU A 389 24.03 -0.25 21.45
N THR A 390 25.01 -1.15 21.42
CA THR A 390 26.42 -0.81 21.19
C THR A 390 26.75 -0.81 19.70
N LEU A 391 27.92 -0.27 19.30
CA LEU A 391 28.37 -0.32 17.92
C LEU A 391 28.55 -1.75 17.40
N ALA A 392 29.10 -2.65 18.22
CA ALA A 392 29.25 -4.05 17.86
C ALA A 392 27.89 -4.74 17.65
N GLU A 393 26.91 -4.46 18.52
CA GLU A 393 25.56 -4.99 18.38
C GLU A 393 24.84 -4.41 17.15
N LEU A 394 25.05 -3.13 16.82
CA LEU A 394 24.50 -2.52 15.59
C LEU A 394 25.05 -3.21 14.33
N GLN A 395 26.36 -3.49 14.31
CA GLN A 395 27.01 -4.21 13.22
C GLN A 395 26.50 -5.65 13.10
N GLN A 396 26.36 -6.35 14.23
CA GLN A 396 25.81 -7.70 14.27
C GLN A 396 24.35 -7.74 13.81
N LEU A 397 23.52 -6.79 14.24
CA LEU A 397 22.13 -6.67 13.80
C LEU A 397 22.04 -6.51 12.28
N LEU A 398 22.90 -5.67 11.69
CA LEU A 398 22.94 -5.51 10.24
C LEU A 398 23.28 -6.82 9.52
N GLN A 399 24.23 -7.59 10.04
CA GLN A 399 24.57 -8.90 9.48
C GLN A 399 23.38 -9.87 9.54
N ILE A 400 22.67 -9.93 10.67
CA ILE A 400 21.45 -10.73 10.84
C ILE A 400 20.40 -10.33 9.80
N ILE A 401 20.16 -9.02 9.62
CA ILE A 401 19.20 -8.50 8.65
C ILE A 401 19.61 -8.88 7.21
N GLN A 402 20.89 -8.74 6.86
CA GLN A 402 21.40 -9.10 5.53
C GLN A 402 21.26 -10.59 5.24
N GLN A 403 21.57 -11.45 6.22
CA GLN A 403 21.43 -12.91 6.11
C GLN A 403 19.96 -13.30 5.96
N SER A 404 19.08 -12.72 6.78
CA SER A 404 17.63 -12.95 6.67
C SER A 404 17.11 -12.54 5.29
N ASN A 405 17.51 -11.37 4.81
CA ASN A 405 17.12 -10.89 3.50
C ASN A 405 17.62 -11.83 2.39
N ALA A 406 18.89 -12.26 2.42
CA ALA A 406 19.41 -13.22 1.45
C ALA A 406 18.63 -14.55 1.44
N LYS A 407 18.25 -15.07 2.61
CA LYS A 407 17.53 -16.34 2.77
C LYS A 407 16.09 -16.27 2.27
N TYR A 408 15.34 -15.22 2.64
CA TYR A 408 13.92 -15.08 2.32
C TYR A 408 13.65 -14.24 1.08
N LYS A 409 14.68 -13.60 0.54
CA LYS A 409 14.61 -12.59 -0.51
C LYS A 409 13.67 -11.46 -0.09
N LEU A 410 13.84 -10.93 1.13
CA LEU A 410 12.93 -10.04 1.83
C LEU A 410 13.22 -8.56 1.62
#